data_AF-U3LPZ1-F1
#
_entry.id   AF-U3LPZ1-F1
#
_cell.length_a   1.000
_cell.length_b   1.000
_cell.length_c   1.000
_cell.angle_alpha   90.00
_cell.angle_beta   90.00
_cell.angle_gamma   90.00
#
_symmetry.space_group_name_H-M   'P 1'
#
loop_
_entity.id
_entity.type
_entity.pdbx_description
1 polymer ?
#
loop_
_entity_poly.entity_id
_entity_poly.type
_entity_poly.pdbx_seq_one_letter_code
_entity_poly.pdbx_strand_id
1 'polypeptide(L)'
;MTAKKSPEQLLRKGSAKKRSMTASEFAAVEPLLNISPERIKAARLALVDGMTYEGAATVIGLGWSRQAVGDCARVVWREFEAFQKASAAAHRNKTIPEGWEQITLVAPRELIPDFYAQIAAAAPGNKKPAKRKQKQPKGEA
;
A
#
# COMPACT_ATOMS: atom_id res chain seq x y z
N MET A 1 35.37 -32.08 0.13
CA MET A 1 34.79 -31.35 -1.03
C MET A 1 33.29 -31.23 -0.81
N THR A 2 32.81 -30.09 -0.34
CA THR A 2 31.38 -29.89 -0.04
C THR A 2 30.64 -29.48 -1.32
N ALA A 3 29.74 -30.36 -1.80
CA ALA A 3 28.91 -30.12 -2.96
C ALA A 3 28.07 -28.84 -2.75
N LYS A 4 28.37 -27.79 -3.54
CA LYS A 4 27.53 -26.59 -3.59
C LYS A 4 26.19 -26.99 -4.19
N LYS A 5 25.09 -26.77 -3.44
CA LYS A 5 23.72 -27.05 -3.89
C LYS A 5 23.47 -26.37 -5.24
N SER A 6 22.85 -27.11 -6.16
CA SER A 6 22.49 -26.60 -7.49
C SER A 6 21.49 -25.43 -7.38
N PRO A 7 21.51 -24.41 -8.27
CA PRO A 7 20.64 -23.23 -8.20
C PRO A 7 19.15 -23.57 -8.08
N GLU A 8 18.69 -24.64 -8.73
CA GLU A 8 17.31 -25.15 -8.63
C GLU A 8 16.94 -25.64 -7.22
N GLN A 9 17.89 -26.19 -6.47
CA GLN A 9 17.64 -26.65 -5.11
C GLN A 9 17.50 -25.49 -4.12
N LEU A 10 18.12 -24.34 -4.41
CA LEU A 10 17.99 -23.11 -3.63
C LEU A 10 16.63 -22.41 -3.85
N LEU A 11 15.98 -22.72 -4.98
CA LEU A 11 14.62 -22.29 -5.35
C LEU A 11 13.51 -23.18 -4.76
N ARG A 12 13.84 -24.30 -4.09
CA ARG A 12 12.81 -25.14 -3.44
C ARG A 12 12.08 -24.31 -2.38
N LYS A 13 10.79 -24.03 -2.64
CA LYS A 13 9.84 -23.37 -1.73
C LYS A 13 9.81 -24.12 -0.39
N GLY A 14 10.58 -23.63 0.59
CA GLY A 14 10.52 -24.16 1.95
C GLY A 14 9.17 -23.85 2.59
N SER A 15 8.38 -24.88 2.84
CA SER A 15 6.95 -24.89 3.22
C SER A 15 6.60 -24.40 4.63
N ALA A 16 7.48 -23.70 5.33
CA ALA A 16 7.08 -23.01 6.56
C ALA A 16 6.23 -21.79 6.17
N LYS A 17 5.15 -21.49 6.91
CA LYS A 17 4.41 -20.21 6.87
C LYS A 17 5.41 -19.05 6.95
N LYS A 18 5.96 -18.64 5.81
CA LYS A 18 7.03 -17.66 5.72
C LYS A 18 6.38 -16.33 5.45
N ARG A 19 6.80 -15.34 6.21
CA ARG A 19 6.56 -13.92 5.96
C ARG A 19 6.84 -13.66 4.48
N SER A 20 5.80 -13.38 3.70
CA SER A 20 5.85 -13.10 2.28
C SER A 20 5.02 -11.86 1.99
N MET A 21 5.45 -11.07 1.02
CA MET A 21 4.72 -9.89 0.56
C MET A 21 4.76 -9.82 -0.96
N THR A 22 3.76 -9.20 -1.55
CA THR A 22 3.69 -8.94 -2.98
C THR A 22 4.70 -7.87 -3.39
N ALA A 23 5.02 -7.81 -4.69
CA ALA A 23 5.89 -6.76 -5.21
C ALA A 23 5.32 -5.35 -4.97
N SER A 24 3.99 -5.20 -5.05
CA SER A 24 3.32 -3.92 -4.78
C SER A 24 3.41 -3.50 -3.31
N GLU A 25 3.23 -4.44 -2.39
CA GLU A 25 3.42 -4.18 -0.95
C GLU A 25 4.86 -3.80 -0.64
N PHE A 26 5.83 -4.49 -1.25
CA PHE A 26 7.25 -4.14 -1.08
C PHE A 26 7.55 -2.74 -1.62
N ALA A 27 7.04 -2.39 -2.82
CA ALA A 27 7.24 -1.08 -3.42
C ALA A 27 6.63 0.06 -2.59
N ALA A 28 5.55 -0.20 -1.85
CA ALA A 28 4.96 0.78 -0.93
C ALA A 28 5.85 1.04 0.31
N VAL A 29 6.60 0.02 0.76
CA VAL A 29 7.46 0.11 1.95
C VAL A 29 8.88 0.56 1.60
N GLU A 30 9.37 0.26 0.40
CA GLU A 30 10.74 0.55 -0.05
C GLU A 30 11.19 2.00 0.24
N PRO A 31 10.37 3.05 -0.01
CA PRO A 31 10.76 4.43 0.30
C PRO A 31 10.88 4.75 1.79
N LEU A 32 10.28 3.91 2.65
CA LEU A 32 10.28 4.08 4.11
C LEU A 32 11.49 3.39 4.77
N LEU A 33 12.22 2.57 4.02
CA LEU A 33 13.34 1.79 4.53
C LEU A 33 14.62 2.63 4.60
N ASN A 34 15.19 2.77 5.80
CA ASN A 34 16.51 3.38 6.00
C ASN A 34 17.60 2.29 6.12
N ILE A 35 17.79 1.51 5.06
CA ILE A 35 18.84 0.47 4.97
C ILE A 35 19.53 0.53 3.60
N SER A 36 20.74 0.01 3.51
CA SER A 36 21.52 0.00 2.27
C SER A 36 20.81 -0.77 1.14
N PRO A 37 20.98 -0.38 -0.14
CA PRO A 37 20.35 -1.02 -1.29
C PRO A 37 20.56 -2.54 -1.37
N GLU A 38 21.74 -3.04 -0.97
CA GLU A 38 22.00 -4.49 -0.94
C GLU A 38 21.11 -5.24 0.05
N ARG A 39 20.80 -4.63 1.20
CA ARG A 39 19.89 -5.17 2.22
C ARG A 39 18.45 -5.15 1.74
N ILE A 40 18.05 -4.11 1.02
CA ILE A 40 16.75 -4.04 0.34
C ILE A 40 16.64 -5.18 -0.68
N LYS A 41 17.66 -5.36 -1.52
CA LYS A 41 17.71 -6.43 -2.53
C LYS A 41 17.64 -7.82 -1.88
N ALA A 42 18.42 -8.06 -0.82
CA ALA A 42 18.42 -9.35 -0.10
C ALA A 42 17.05 -9.67 0.52
N ALA A 43 16.39 -8.66 1.11
CA ALA A 43 15.05 -8.81 1.66
C ALA A 43 14.00 -9.07 0.57
N ARG A 44 14.10 -8.39 -0.58
CA ARG A 44 13.20 -8.60 -1.73
C ARG A 44 13.26 -10.04 -2.25
N LEU A 45 14.46 -10.57 -2.46
CA LEU A 45 14.66 -11.96 -2.91
C LEU A 45 13.99 -12.96 -1.96
N ALA A 46 14.04 -12.68 -0.66
CA ALA A 46 13.49 -13.58 0.36
C ALA A 46 11.97 -13.42 0.58
N LEU A 47 11.47 -12.18 0.59
CA LEU A 47 10.08 -11.86 0.96
C LEU A 47 9.12 -11.78 -0.23
N VAL A 48 9.62 -11.38 -1.40
CA VAL A 48 8.84 -11.21 -2.63
C VAL A 48 9.06 -12.39 -3.57
N ASP A 49 10.31 -12.69 -3.90
CA ASP A 49 10.64 -13.76 -4.86
C ASP A 49 10.58 -15.16 -4.21
N GLY A 50 10.37 -15.23 -2.90
CA GLY A 50 10.19 -16.47 -2.15
C GLY A 50 11.45 -17.35 -2.07
N MET A 51 12.63 -16.79 -2.34
CA MET A 51 13.90 -17.52 -2.22
C MET A 51 14.17 -17.93 -0.77
N THR A 52 14.88 -19.04 -0.61
CA THR A 52 15.45 -19.36 0.71
C THR A 52 16.49 -18.33 1.11
N TYR A 53 16.68 -18.08 2.42
CA TYR A 53 17.71 -17.14 2.88
C TYR A 53 19.13 -17.55 2.46
N GLU A 54 19.38 -18.86 2.34
CA GLU A 54 20.64 -19.40 1.81
C GLU A 54 20.77 -19.12 0.31
N GLY A 55 19.69 -19.29 -0.46
CA GLY A 55 19.64 -18.94 -1.88
C GLY A 55 19.86 -17.46 -2.13
N ALA A 56 19.14 -16.60 -1.41
CA ALA A 56 19.30 -15.15 -1.49
C ALA A 56 20.72 -14.70 -1.10
N ALA A 57 21.32 -15.28 -0.05
CA ALA A 57 22.71 -14.98 0.32
C ALA A 57 23.69 -15.35 -0.80
N THR A 58 23.48 -16.51 -1.43
CA THR A 58 24.28 -16.97 -2.58
C THR A 58 24.16 -16.02 -3.78
N VAL A 59 22.95 -15.50 -4.05
CA VAL A 59 22.69 -14.57 -5.17
C VAL A 59 23.31 -13.19 -4.92
N ILE A 60 23.34 -12.72 -3.68
CA ILE A 60 23.95 -11.42 -3.35
C ILE A 60 25.48 -11.50 -3.43
N GLY A 61 26.09 -12.61 -2.99
CA GLY A 61 27.52 -12.88 -3.19
C GLY A 61 28.35 -12.97 -1.92
N LEU A 62 29.68 -12.90 -2.08
CA LEU A 62 30.65 -13.10 -1.02
C LEU A 62 30.46 -12.07 0.12
N GLY A 63 30.38 -12.55 1.36
CA GLY A 63 30.16 -11.74 2.56
C GLY A 63 28.75 -11.79 3.14
N TRP A 64 27.79 -12.39 2.41
CA TRP A 64 26.41 -12.52 2.88
C TRP A 64 26.16 -13.89 3.51
N SER A 65 25.76 -13.87 4.78
CA SER A 65 25.31 -15.08 5.49
C SER A 65 23.80 -15.24 5.39
N ARG A 66 23.31 -16.48 5.57
CA ARG A 66 21.88 -16.78 5.73
C ARG A 66 21.24 -15.89 6.81
N GLN A 67 21.97 -15.63 7.90
CA GLN A 67 21.50 -14.81 9.00
C GLN A 67 21.38 -13.34 8.60
N ALA A 68 22.36 -12.80 7.86
CA ALA A 68 22.30 -11.43 7.36
C ALA A 68 21.04 -11.19 6.50
N VAL A 69 20.71 -12.13 5.61
CA VAL A 69 19.46 -12.07 4.83
C VAL A 69 18.22 -12.12 5.74
N GLY A 70 18.22 -13.01 6.73
CA GLY A 70 17.12 -13.13 7.70
C GLY A 70 16.90 -11.85 8.50
N ASP A 71 17.98 -11.17 8.91
CA ASP A 71 17.91 -9.90 9.63
C ASP A 71 17.39 -8.78 8.74
N CYS A 72 17.83 -8.71 7.48
CA CYS A 72 17.27 -7.76 6.50
C CYS A 72 15.78 -7.98 6.28
N ALA A 73 15.37 -9.24 6.08
CA ALA A 73 13.95 -9.59 5.93
C ALA A 73 13.14 -9.23 7.19
N ARG A 74 13.70 -9.38 8.39
CA ARG A 74 13.04 -8.97 9.64
C ARG A 74 12.82 -7.46 9.71
N VAL A 75 13.81 -6.66 9.31
CA VAL A 75 13.69 -5.19 9.29
C VAL A 75 12.58 -4.76 8.33
N VAL A 76 12.59 -5.26 7.09
CA VAL A 76 11.56 -4.92 6.10
C VAL A 76 10.17 -5.35 6.57
N TRP A 77 10.06 -6.55 7.15
CA TRP A 77 8.78 -7.03 7.68
C TRP A 77 8.23 -6.14 8.80
N ARG A 78 9.10 -5.66 9.69
CA ARG A 78 8.70 -4.76 10.79
C ARG A 78 8.15 -3.44 10.24
N GLU A 79 8.81 -2.86 9.25
CA GLU A 79 8.34 -1.61 8.63
C GLU A 79 7.03 -1.84 7.86
N PHE A 80 6.86 -2.98 7.20
CA PHE A 80 5.59 -3.36 6.60
C PHE A 80 4.47 -3.50 7.63
N GLU A 81 4.72 -4.12 8.78
CA GLU A 81 3.74 -4.21 9.86
C GLU A 81 3.39 -2.82 10.44
N ALA A 82 4.36 -1.92 10.55
CA ALA A 82 4.13 -0.53 10.97
C ALA A 82 3.28 0.23 9.94
N PHE A 83 3.60 0.09 8.65
CA PHE A 83 2.83 0.66 7.55
C PHE A 83 1.38 0.14 7.54
N GLN A 84 1.17 -1.16 7.68
CA GLN A 84 -0.17 -1.77 7.77
C GLN A 84 -0.97 -1.21 8.95
N LYS A 85 -0.35 -1.04 10.12
CA LYS A 85 -1.00 -0.44 11.30
C LYS A 85 -1.35 1.02 11.07
N ALA A 86 -0.46 1.80 10.47
CA ALA A 86 -0.70 3.20 10.16
C ALA A 86 -1.81 3.37 9.11
N SER A 87 -1.80 2.55 8.06
CA SER A 87 -2.85 2.49 7.05
C SER A 87 -4.20 2.15 7.67
N ALA A 88 -4.27 1.09 8.49
CA ALA A 88 -5.49 0.73 9.19
C ALA A 88 -6.00 1.84 10.12
N ALA A 89 -5.11 2.59 10.79
CA ALA A 89 -5.49 3.74 11.63
C ALA A 89 -6.02 4.91 10.79
N ALA A 90 -5.42 5.20 9.64
CA ALA A 90 -5.90 6.22 8.71
C ALA A 90 -7.31 5.90 8.17
N HIS A 91 -7.60 4.61 7.97
CA HIS A 91 -8.91 4.14 7.50
C HIS A 91 -9.96 4.00 8.62
N ARG A 92 -9.57 3.83 9.89
CA ARG A 92 -10.51 3.70 11.02
C ARG A 92 -11.18 5.00 11.45
N ASN A 93 -10.63 6.16 11.11
CA ASN A 93 -11.10 7.46 11.61
C ASN A 93 -12.20 8.13 10.77
N LYS A 94 -12.84 7.42 9.86
CA LYS A 94 -14.05 7.91 9.18
C LYS A 94 -15.20 6.99 9.53
N THR A 95 -16.01 7.39 10.51
CA THR A 95 -17.34 6.82 10.70
C THR A 95 -18.15 7.20 9.45
N ILE A 96 -18.13 6.31 8.47
CA ILE A 96 -18.93 6.45 7.26
C ILE A 96 -20.40 6.29 7.70
N PRO A 97 -21.31 7.21 7.33
CA PRO A 97 -22.72 7.08 7.71
C PRO A 97 -23.33 5.77 7.18
N GLU A 98 -24.39 5.29 7.82
CA GLU A 98 -25.11 4.10 7.35
C GLU A 98 -25.61 4.30 5.92
N GLY A 99 -25.36 3.30 5.05
CA GLY A 99 -25.69 3.37 3.62
C GLY A 99 -24.67 4.11 2.75
N TRP A 100 -23.53 4.53 3.30
CA TRP A 100 -22.43 5.15 2.54
C TRP A 100 -21.27 4.17 2.35
N GLU A 101 -20.60 4.25 1.20
CA GLU A 101 -19.39 3.49 0.88
C GLU A 101 -18.23 4.44 0.58
N GLN A 102 -17.03 4.09 1.02
CA GLN A 102 -15.81 4.84 0.70
C GLN A 102 -15.09 4.19 -0.48
N ILE A 103 -14.95 4.94 -1.57
CA ILE A 103 -14.26 4.52 -2.79
C ILE A 103 -13.06 5.44 -3.02
N THR A 104 -11.91 4.88 -3.40
CA THR A 104 -10.75 5.64 -3.90
C THR A 104 -10.66 5.43 -5.40
N LEU A 105 -10.75 6.50 -6.18
CA LEU A 105 -10.74 6.45 -7.64
C LEU A 105 -9.67 7.40 -8.21
N VAL A 106 -9.11 7.02 -9.35
CA VAL A 106 -8.24 7.89 -10.16
C VAL A 106 -9.08 8.41 -11.33
N ALA A 107 -9.27 9.73 -11.42
CA ALA A 107 -10.07 10.37 -12.47
C ALA A 107 -9.36 11.57 -13.10
N PRO A 108 -9.66 11.89 -14.39
CA PRO A 108 -9.27 13.14 -15.02
C PRO A 108 -9.75 14.35 -14.21
N ARG A 109 -8.89 15.39 -14.11
CA ARG A 109 -9.14 16.59 -13.29
C ARG A 109 -10.45 17.30 -13.65
N GLU A 110 -10.85 17.21 -14.90
CA GLU A 110 -12.08 17.81 -15.45
C GLU A 110 -13.36 17.15 -14.91
N LEU A 111 -13.31 15.88 -14.52
CA LEU A 111 -14.48 15.12 -14.02
C LEU A 111 -14.65 15.22 -12.50
N ILE A 112 -13.63 15.69 -11.78
CA ILE A 112 -13.64 15.82 -10.33
C ILE A 112 -14.74 16.79 -9.84
N PRO A 113 -14.94 17.98 -10.45
CA PRO A 113 -15.98 18.91 -10.04
C PRO A 113 -17.40 18.34 -10.16
N ASP A 114 -17.69 17.66 -11.28
CA ASP A 114 -19.00 17.06 -11.53
C ASP A 114 -19.30 15.93 -10.53
N PHE A 115 -18.28 15.12 -10.22
CA PHE A 115 -18.39 14.08 -9.21
C PHE A 115 -18.67 14.66 -7.82
N TYR A 116 -17.98 15.74 -7.42
CA TYR A 116 -18.29 16.42 -6.16
C TYR A 116 -19.69 17.03 -6.15
N ALA A 117 -20.14 17.60 -7.26
CA ALA A 117 -21.49 18.17 -7.37
C ALA A 117 -22.58 17.08 -7.21
N GLN A 118 -22.37 15.90 -7.80
CA GLN A 118 -23.28 14.76 -7.66
C GLN A 118 -23.33 14.24 -6.22
N ILE A 119 -22.17 14.09 -5.56
CA ILE A 119 -22.10 13.69 -4.14
C ILE A 119 -22.82 14.72 -3.25
N ALA A 120 -22.58 16.02 -3.49
CA ALA A 120 -23.21 17.10 -2.72
C ALA A 120 -24.73 17.15 -2.91
N ALA A 121 -25.23 16.79 -4.09
CA ALA A 121 -26.66 16.68 -4.37
C ALA A 121 -27.31 15.46 -3.68
N ALA A 122 -26.57 14.35 -3.57
CA ALA A 122 -27.04 13.10 -2.95
C ALA A 122 -26.90 13.08 -1.42
N ALA A 123 -26.07 13.95 -0.83
CA ALA A 123 -25.86 13.99 0.61
C ALA A 123 -27.13 14.43 1.38
N PRO A 124 -27.55 13.71 2.44
CA PRO A 124 -28.70 14.06 3.26
C PRO A 124 -28.31 15.27 4.14
N GLY A 125 -28.56 16.46 3.60
CA GLY A 125 -28.27 17.73 4.28
C GLY A 125 -28.66 18.97 3.49
N ASN A 126 -28.83 18.87 2.16
CA ASN A 126 -29.21 20.01 1.36
C ASN A 126 -30.75 20.18 1.29
N LYS A 127 -31.35 20.65 2.40
CA LYS A 127 -32.65 21.33 2.30
C LYS A 127 -32.46 22.49 1.34
N LYS A 128 -32.98 22.34 0.11
CA LYS A 128 -32.99 23.34 -0.97
C LYS A 128 -33.03 24.77 -0.41
N PRO A 129 -32.11 25.68 -0.76
CA PRO A 129 -32.37 27.08 -0.52
C PRO A 129 -33.64 27.45 -1.32
N ALA A 130 -34.66 27.88 -0.59
CA ALA A 130 -35.92 28.31 -1.15
C ALA A 130 -35.66 29.34 -2.25
N LYS A 131 -36.24 29.10 -3.44
CA LYS A 131 -36.24 30.06 -4.55
C LYS A 131 -36.70 31.43 -4.02
N ARG A 132 -35.78 32.38 -3.87
CA ARG A 132 -36.15 33.79 -3.68
C ARG A 132 -36.87 34.24 -4.95
N LYS A 133 -38.20 34.35 -4.87
CA LYS A 133 -39.02 35.03 -5.88
C LYS A 133 -38.45 36.44 -6.05
N GLN A 134 -37.84 36.72 -7.19
CA GLN A 134 -37.57 38.09 -7.61
C GLN A 134 -38.91 38.81 -7.72
N LYS A 135 -39.14 39.73 -6.79
CA LYS A 135 -40.32 40.60 -6.78
C LYS A 135 -40.07 41.65 -7.87
N GLN A 136 -40.72 41.51 -9.03
CA GLN A 136 -40.80 42.60 -9.99
C GLN A 136 -41.43 43.82 -9.31
N PRO A 137 -40.82 45.02 -9.35
CA PRO A 137 -41.54 46.23 -9.01
C PRO A 137 -42.44 46.61 -10.19
N LYS A 138 -43.74 46.52 -9.92
CA LYS A 138 -44.83 47.00 -10.77
C LYS A 138 -45.10 48.47 -10.43
N GLY A 139 -44.84 49.36 -11.39
CA GLY A 139 -45.67 50.53 -11.70
C GLY A 139 -45.49 51.84 -10.91
N GLU A 140 -45.35 52.91 -11.70
CA GLU A 140 -46.01 54.24 -11.63
C GLU A 140 -45.64 55.25 -10.53
N ALA A 141 -44.99 56.34 -10.98
CA ALA A 141 -45.56 57.69 -10.96
C ALA A 141 -45.07 58.45 -12.20
#